data_AF-A0A9W8HQU0-F1
#
_entry.id   AF-A0A9W8HQU0-F1
#
_cell.length_a   1.000
_cell.length_b   1.000
_cell.length_c   1.000
_cell.angle_alpha   90.00
_cell.angle_beta   90.00
_cell.angle_gamma   90.00
#
_symmetry.space_group_name_H-M   'P 1'
#
loop_
_entity.id
_entity.type
_entity.pdbx_description
1 polymer ?
#
loop_
_entity_poly.entity_id
_entity_poly.type
_entity_poly.pdbx_seq_one_letter_code
_entity_poly.pdbx_strand_id
1 'polypeptide(L)'
;GAGQAAGGEQLVLIRFDGSGAALAFASPKHELLVKAIRSARARYATHTAAPAVAERAIRPADVPGTLLNVALLNCGSESATLRISAYRMLISVVATFNMDVGQELAFASDLCLPPNPLQFIFRICTRLSQTAPDMTQELLAEALLAFTKSTGSTKAWILHYVQPWLRALGQFTHNSEAHPDAVARTQDIVRSLARLHLKEPGMYMHFKEHVWSLLAEVDELTDVVLDTLVAVALEYGALTVEAELIADVLATAAGRNARYNKLVPRLRKLVAHTCTLSVSHIATHQLWPEIAVYMRLLLTISFSNTSLAEEYLPDIAFVTCMLLKAGPGLVQATLHGTVMHVVHSLALTQCNG
;
A
#
# COMPACT_ATOMS: atom_id res chain seq x y z
N GLY A 1 19.41 29.91 -39.14
CA GLY A 1 19.69 30.59 -40.40
C GLY A 1 21.17 30.87 -40.46
N ALA A 2 21.80 30.62 -41.60
CA ALA A 2 23.23 30.83 -41.77
C ALA A 2 23.49 32.28 -42.19
N GLY A 3 24.19 33.04 -41.37
CA GLY A 3 24.81 34.30 -41.74
C GLY A 3 26.31 34.10 -41.84
N GLN A 4 26.94 34.61 -42.90
CA GLN A 4 28.40 34.54 -43.06
C GLN A 4 29.07 35.55 -42.12
N ALA A 5 30.00 35.04 -41.29
CA ALA A 5 30.98 35.88 -40.60
C ALA A 5 32.27 35.92 -41.44
N ALA A 6 32.98 37.05 -41.42
CA ALA A 6 34.21 37.23 -42.17
C ALA A 6 35.31 36.25 -41.69
N GLY A 7 35.91 35.50 -42.62
CA GLY A 7 37.02 34.57 -42.33
C GLY A 7 36.77 33.09 -42.65
N GLY A 8 35.81 32.75 -43.52
CA GLY A 8 35.54 31.35 -43.91
C GLY A 8 34.85 30.50 -42.83
N GLU A 9 34.58 31.08 -41.66
CA GLU A 9 33.82 30.48 -40.59
C GLU A 9 32.33 30.77 -40.77
N GLN A 10 31.51 29.71 -40.82
CA GLN A 10 30.06 29.86 -40.91
C GLN A 10 29.43 29.79 -39.52
N LEU A 11 28.45 30.66 -39.30
CA LEU A 11 27.83 30.87 -38.00
C LEU A 11 26.69 29.87 -37.78
N VAL A 12 26.78 29.11 -36.69
CA VAL A 12 25.76 28.15 -36.26
C VAL A 12 24.99 28.74 -35.09
N LEU A 13 23.67 28.82 -35.24
CA LEU A 13 22.76 29.28 -34.20
C LEU A 13 21.91 28.10 -33.70
N ILE A 14 22.01 27.80 -32.41
CA ILE A 14 21.15 26.85 -31.70
C ILE A 14 20.18 27.64 -30.84
N ARG A 15 18.87 27.43 -31.02
CA ARG A 15 17.82 27.99 -30.18
C ARG A 15 17.24 26.88 -29.32
N PHE A 16 17.08 27.15 -28.02
CA PHE A 16 16.43 26.23 -27.10
C PHE A 16 14.95 26.60 -26.97
N ASP A 17 14.06 25.63 -27.18
CA ASP A 17 12.62 25.84 -27.04
C ASP A 17 12.27 26.09 -25.56
N GLY A 18 11.55 27.19 -25.28
CA GLY A 18 11.02 27.51 -23.95
C GLY A 18 11.82 28.48 -23.08
N SER A 19 13.13 28.67 -23.31
CA SER A 19 13.97 29.54 -22.46
C SER A 19 14.39 30.87 -23.12
N GLY A 20 14.06 31.08 -24.40
CA GLY A 20 14.48 32.27 -25.16
C GLY A 20 15.99 32.38 -25.41
N ALA A 21 16.79 31.47 -24.85
CA ALA A 21 18.24 31.46 -24.95
C ALA A 21 18.68 30.88 -26.31
N ALA A 22 19.68 31.53 -26.92
CA ALA A 22 20.32 31.06 -28.13
C ALA A 22 21.84 31.00 -27.95
N LEU A 23 22.46 29.90 -28.39
CA LEU A 23 23.90 29.81 -28.53
C LEU A 23 24.29 30.09 -29.98
N ALA A 24 25.27 30.97 -30.17
CA ALA A 24 25.88 31.26 -31.44
C ALA A 24 27.37 30.90 -31.38
N PHE A 25 27.86 30.13 -32.35
CA PHE A 25 29.29 29.86 -32.49
C PHE A 25 29.68 29.83 -33.97
N ALA A 26 30.88 30.33 -34.26
CA ALA A 26 31.49 30.26 -35.58
C ALA A 26 32.45 29.07 -35.62
N SER A 27 32.38 28.26 -36.68
CA SER A 27 33.30 27.14 -36.84
C SER A 27 33.52 26.84 -38.33
N PRO A 28 34.77 26.51 -38.74
CA PRO A 28 35.05 26.05 -40.10
C PRO A 28 34.43 24.66 -40.38
N LYS A 29 34.06 23.88 -39.35
CA LYS A 29 33.42 22.55 -39.47
C LYS A 29 31.92 22.57 -39.19
N HIS A 30 31.24 23.66 -39.54
CA HIS A 30 29.83 23.89 -39.19
C HIS A 30 28.88 22.77 -39.66
N GLU A 31 29.07 22.21 -40.87
CA GLU A 31 28.19 21.15 -41.41
C GLU A 31 28.24 19.88 -40.57
N LEU A 32 29.43 19.49 -40.11
CA LEU A 32 29.62 18.32 -39.27
C LEU A 32 28.95 18.51 -37.90
N LEU A 33 29.07 19.70 -37.32
CA LEU A 33 28.41 20.04 -36.05
C LEU A 33 26.89 20.01 -36.18
N VAL A 34 26.33 20.64 -37.22
CA VAL A 34 24.88 20.63 -37.47
C VAL A 34 24.38 19.20 -37.69
N LYS A 35 25.10 18.40 -38.47
CA LYS A 35 24.75 16.99 -38.71
C LYS A 35 24.82 16.16 -37.44
N ALA A 36 25.85 16.35 -36.61
CA ALA A 36 26.01 15.65 -35.33
C ALA A 36 24.87 15.99 -34.36
N ILE A 37 24.53 17.28 -34.20
CA ILE A 37 23.44 17.75 -33.32
C ILE A 37 22.08 17.23 -33.82
N ARG A 38 21.81 17.30 -35.13
CA ARG A 38 20.57 16.73 -35.70
C ARG A 38 20.49 15.23 -35.50
N SER A 39 21.60 14.51 -35.65
CA SER A 39 21.65 13.06 -35.41
C SER A 39 21.41 12.72 -33.93
N ALA A 40 21.96 13.51 -33.00
CA ALA A 40 21.76 13.33 -31.57
C ALA A 40 20.30 13.62 -31.18
N ARG A 41 19.70 14.69 -31.72
CA ARG A 41 18.27 15.00 -31.54
C ARG A 41 17.37 13.91 -32.11
N ALA A 42 17.68 13.39 -33.30
CA ALA A 42 16.93 12.30 -33.91
C ALA A 42 17.01 11.02 -33.05
N ARG A 43 18.20 10.65 -32.55
CA ARG A 43 18.40 9.54 -31.61
C ARG A 43 17.63 9.74 -30.30
N TYR A 44 17.60 10.95 -29.77
CA TYR A 44 16.85 11.29 -28.56
C TYR A 44 15.34 11.18 -28.77
N ALA A 45 14.84 11.64 -29.93
CA ALA A 45 13.43 11.54 -30.31
C ALA A 45 12.97 10.09 -30.50
N THR A 46 13.81 9.21 -31.06
CA THR A 46 13.51 7.77 -31.12
C THR A 46 13.58 7.08 -29.77
N HIS A 47 14.46 7.51 -28.85
CA HIS A 47 14.50 6.99 -27.48
C HIS A 47 13.30 7.40 -26.63
N THR A 48 12.72 8.59 -26.86
CA THR A 48 11.53 9.10 -26.14
C THR A 48 10.20 8.64 -26.75
N ALA A 49 10.22 8.01 -27.93
CA ALA A 49 9.05 7.38 -28.55
C ALA A 49 8.75 5.96 -28.03
N ALA A 50 9.66 5.36 -27.23
CA ALA A 50 9.29 4.24 -26.37
C ALA A 50 8.27 4.75 -25.33
N PRO A 51 7.24 3.98 -24.93
CA PRO A 51 6.31 4.44 -23.92
C PRO A 51 7.13 4.81 -22.69
N ALA A 52 7.14 6.11 -22.35
CA ALA A 52 7.83 6.58 -21.18
C ALA A 52 7.23 5.82 -20.00
N VAL A 53 7.98 4.84 -19.48
CA VAL A 53 7.77 4.39 -18.11
C VAL A 53 7.88 5.67 -17.32
N ALA A 54 6.78 6.13 -16.72
CA ALA A 54 6.76 7.35 -15.95
C ALA A 54 7.86 7.24 -14.89
N GLU A 55 9.00 7.89 -15.16
CA GLU A 55 10.15 7.84 -14.28
C GLU A 55 9.78 8.71 -13.10
N ARG A 56 9.41 8.06 -11.99
CA ARG A 56 9.01 8.75 -10.76
C ARG A 56 10.20 9.61 -10.34
N ALA A 57 10.01 10.93 -10.27
CA ALA A 57 11.03 11.84 -9.78
C ALA A 57 11.32 11.51 -8.30
N ILE A 58 12.48 10.93 -8.02
CA ILE A 58 12.94 10.60 -6.67
C ILE A 58 13.30 11.92 -5.98
N ARG A 59 12.63 12.23 -4.86
CA ARG A 59 13.02 13.39 -4.05
C ARG A 59 14.26 13.02 -3.23
N PRO A 60 15.14 13.98 -2.88
CA PRO A 60 16.32 13.71 -2.06
C PRO A 60 15.99 12.99 -0.74
N ALA A 61 14.82 13.26 -0.15
CA ALA A 61 14.32 12.58 1.04
C ALA A 61 13.99 11.10 0.80
N ASP A 62 13.54 10.74 -0.41
CA ASP A 62 13.10 9.38 -0.77
C ASP A 62 14.27 8.43 -1.10
N VAL A 63 15.48 8.98 -1.26
CA VAL A 63 16.68 8.25 -1.71
C VAL A 63 17.07 7.12 -0.74
N PRO A 64 17.15 7.33 0.59
CA PRO A 64 17.55 6.28 1.51
C PRO A 64 16.59 5.09 1.46
N GLY A 65 15.26 5.34 1.50
CA GLY A 65 14.25 4.29 1.47
C GLY A 65 14.27 3.50 0.16
N THR A 66 14.44 4.20 -0.96
CA THR A 66 14.54 3.57 -2.29
C THR A 66 15.77 2.68 -2.41
N LEU A 67 16.95 3.18 -2.02
CA LEU A 67 18.20 2.41 -2.07
C LEU A 67 18.16 1.21 -1.11
N LEU A 68 17.59 1.39 0.07
CA LEU A 68 17.41 0.31 1.04
C LEU A 68 16.52 -0.80 0.46
N ASN A 69 15.40 -0.45 -0.16
CA ASN A 69 14.51 -1.42 -0.81
C ASN A 69 15.23 -2.20 -1.92
N VAL A 70 16.01 -1.51 -2.77
CA VAL A 70 16.81 -2.16 -3.81
C VAL A 70 17.78 -3.18 -3.21
N ALA A 71 18.45 -2.84 -2.10
CA ALA A 71 19.38 -3.75 -1.45
C ALA A 71 18.62 -4.98 -0.88
N LEU A 72 17.55 -4.76 -0.11
CA LEU A 72 16.76 -5.83 0.52
C LEU A 72 16.09 -6.77 -0.48
N LEU A 73 15.55 -6.23 -1.57
CA LEU A 73 14.96 -7.01 -2.65
C LEU A 73 15.98 -7.97 -3.27
N ASN A 74 17.17 -7.45 -3.58
CA ASN A 74 18.21 -8.23 -4.28
C ASN A 74 18.95 -9.22 -3.36
N CYS A 75 18.89 -9.05 -2.03
CA CYS A 75 19.35 -10.07 -1.08
C CYS A 75 18.57 -11.39 -1.19
N GLY A 76 17.35 -11.37 -1.73
CA GLY A 76 16.53 -12.56 -1.99
C GLY A 76 16.75 -13.21 -3.36
N SER A 77 17.71 -12.74 -4.17
CA SER A 77 17.94 -13.27 -5.51
C SER A 77 18.48 -14.70 -5.49
N GLU A 78 18.14 -15.51 -6.50
CA GLU A 78 18.74 -16.83 -6.71
C GLU A 78 20.24 -16.76 -7.08
N SER A 79 20.66 -15.65 -7.72
CA SER A 79 22.06 -15.42 -8.09
C SER A 79 22.91 -15.04 -6.88
N ALA A 80 23.89 -15.89 -6.54
CA ALA A 80 24.82 -15.64 -5.43
C ALA A 80 25.59 -14.32 -5.60
N THR A 81 25.99 -13.98 -6.83
CA THR A 81 26.70 -12.74 -7.16
C THR A 81 25.82 -11.51 -6.92
N LEU A 82 24.52 -11.60 -7.23
CA LEU A 82 23.58 -10.52 -6.98
C LEU A 82 23.30 -10.37 -5.49
N ARG A 83 23.10 -11.48 -4.75
CA ARG A 83 22.91 -11.44 -3.28
C ARG A 83 24.06 -10.78 -2.55
N ILE A 84 25.31 -11.14 -2.87
CA ILE A 84 26.47 -10.55 -2.19
C ILE A 84 26.67 -9.08 -2.57
N SER A 85 26.38 -8.70 -3.82
CA SER A 85 26.44 -7.31 -4.27
C SER A 85 25.38 -6.46 -3.56
N ALA A 86 24.17 -7.01 -3.40
CA ALA A 86 23.07 -6.39 -2.67
C ALA A 86 23.39 -6.25 -1.17
N TYR A 87 24.03 -7.25 -0.57
CA TYR A 87 24.50 -7.16 0.81
C TYR A 87 25.57 -6.08 1.00
N ARG A 88 26.52 -5.97 0.08
CA ARG A 88 27.52 -4.88 0.09
C ARG A 88 26.87 -3.51 -0.08
N MET A 89 25.86 -3.42 -0.95
CA MET A 89 25.05 -2.21 -1.09
C MET A 89 24.31 -1.89 0.20
N LEU A 90 23.73 -2.87 0.89
CA LEU A 90 23.04 -2.69 2.17
C LEU A 90 23.99 -2.10 3.22
N ILE A 91 25.21 -2.64 3.35
CA ILE A 91 26.24 -2.08 4.24
C ILE A 91 26.54 -0.62 3.87
N SER A 92 26.75 -0.34 2.58
CA SER A 92 27.05 1.00 2.09
C SER A 92 25.93 2.00 2.40
N VAL A 93 24.67 1.60 2.16
CA VAL A 93 23.47 2.43 2.43
C VAL A 93 23.34 2.71 3.92
N VAL A 94 23.48 1.68 4.77
CA VAL A 94 23.45 1.81 6.23
C VAL A 94 24.54 2.76 6.74
N ALA A 95 25.78 2.62 6.25
CA ALA A 95 26.88 3.50 6.62
C ALA A 95 26.69 4.94 6.11
N THR A 96 26.23 5.11 4.88
CA THR A 96 26.07 6.42 4.23
C THR A 96 25.02 7.28 4.92
N PHE A 97 23.91 6.67 5.37
CA PHE A 97 22.83 7.38 6.05
C PHE A 97 22.87 7.24 7.58
N ASN A 98 23.97 6.71 8.14
CA ASN A 98 24.18 6.56 9.58
C ASN A 98 23.04 5.83 10.32
N MET A 99 22.54 4.74 9.72
CA MET A 99 21.46 3.93 10.30
C MET A 99 22.03 2.94 11.34
N ASP A 100 21.38 2.83 12.50
CA ASP A 100 21.81 1.84 13.51
C ASP A 100 21.25 0.45 13.21
N VAL A 101 22.14 -0.48 12.88
CA VAL A 101 21.88 -1.92 12.74
C VAL A 101 22.63 -2.75 13.79
N GLY A 102 23.31 -2.11 14.75
CA GLY A 102 24.16 -2.77 15.74
C GLY A 102 25.23 -3.64 15.10
N GLN A 103 25.38 -4.87 15.62
CA GLN A 103 26.40 -5.82 15.16
C GLN A 103 25.90 -6.79 14.08
N GLU A 104 24.82 -6.44 13.39
CA GLU A 104 24.20 -7.29 12.37
C GLU A 104 24.92 -7.27 11.02
N LEU A 105 25.61 -6.17 10.71
CA LEU A 105 26.28 -5.96 9.43
C LEU A 105 27.80 -5.86 9.63
N ALA A 106 28.54 -6.64 8.85
CA ALA A 106 29.99 -6.59 8.82
C ALA A 106 30.48 -6.76 7.38
N PHE A 107 31.41 -5.90 6.96
CA PHE A 107 32.06 -6.07 5.67
C PHE A 107 33.17 -7.12 5.78
N ALA A 108 33.15 -8.10 4.87
CA ALA A 108 34.25 -9.03 4.65
C ALA A 108 34.39 -9.33 3.15
N SER A 109 35.63 -9.37 2.66
CA SER A 109 35.97 -9.58 1.24
C SER A 109 35.40 -10.88 0.69
N ASP A 110 35.53 -11.96 1.47
CA ASP A 110 35.23 -13.34 1.09
C ASP A 110 33.92 -13.86 1.68
N LEU A 111 33.03 -12.96 2.10
CA LEU A 111 31.72 -13.33 2.62
C LEU A 111 30.83 -13.90 1.51
N CYS A 112 30.11 -14.98 1.80
CA CYS A 112 29.05 -15.50 0.97
C CYS A 112 27.70 -15.38 1.70
N LEU A 113 26.65 -14.94 0.99
CA LEU A 113 25.29 -15.00 1.50
C LEU A 113 24.69 -16.38 1.18
N PRO A 114 24.11 -17.08 2.17
CA PRO A 114 23.47 -18.37 1.93
C PRO A 114 22.32 -18.23 0.92
N PRO A 115 21.88 -19.32 0.26
CA PRO A 115 20.75 -19.29 -0.67
C PRO A 115 19.46 -18.76 -0.05
N ASN A 116 19.26 -18.99 1.25
CA ASN A 116 18.11 -18.47 2.00
C ASN A 116 18.59 -17.59 3.17
N PRO A 117 18.77 -16.27 2.97
CA PRO A 117 19.19 -15.34 4.02
C PRO A 117 18.00 -14.75 4.81
N LEU A 118 16.82 -15.35 4.74
CA LEU A 118 15.55 -14.79 5.23
C LEU A 118 15.59 -14.34 6.69
N GLN A 119 16.04 -15.20 7.62
CA GLN A 119 16.09 -14.86 9.04
C GLN A 119 17.10 -13.75 9.34
N PHE A 120 18.21 -13.74 8.60
CA PHE A 120 19.23 -12.71 8.71
C PHE A 120 18.70 -11.35 8.25
N ILE A 121 18.08 -11.29 7.07
CA ILE A 121 17.48 -10.06 6.53
C ILE A 121 16.31 -9.58 7.39
N PHE A 122 15.48 -10.49 7.91
CA PHE A 122 14.37 -10.14 8.79
C PHE A 122 14.83 -9.44 10.07
N ARG A 123 15.94 -9.89 10.68
CA ARG A 123 16.54 -9.25 11.86
C ARG A 123 17.04 -7.85 11.55
N ILE A 124 17.69 -7.65 10.40
CA ILE A 124 18.13 -6.33 9.94
C ILE A 124 16.92 -5.41 9.73
N CYS A 125 15.88 -5.86 9.02
CA CYS A 125 14.65 -5.09 8.83
C CYS A 125 13.99 -4.72 10.15
N THR A 126 13.94 -5.64 11.12
CA THR A 126 13.35 -5.39 12.44
C THR A 126 14.09 -4.29 13.19
N ARG A 127 15.42 -4.29 13.12
CA ARG A 127 16.21 -3.25 13.77
C ARG A 127 16.06 -1.91 13.07
N LEU A 128 16.17 -1.90 11.74
CA LEU A 128 16.04 -0.68 10.94
C LEU A 128 14.65 -0.02 11.08
N SER A 129 13.58 -0.81 11.16
CA SER A 129 12.23 -0.26 11.35
C SER A 129 12.04 0.41 12.72
N GLN A 130 12.91 0.12 13.69
CA GLN A 130 12.92 0.72 15.02
C GLN A 130 13.89 1.91 15.12
N THR A 131 15.05 1.83 14.48
CA THR A 131 16.13 2.82 14.61
C THR A 131 16.08 3.93 13.54
N ALA A 132 15.50 3.65 12.38
CA ALA A 132 15.32 4.59 11.28
C ALA A 132 13.85 4.61 10.81
N PRO A 133 12.91 4.99 11.70
CA PRO A 133 11.49 4.92 11.41
C PRO A 133 11.09 5.79 10.21
N ASP A 134 11.71 6.96 10.01
CA ASP A 134 11.39 7.93 8.96
C ASP A 134 11.36 7.34 7.54
N MET A 135 12.14 6.28 7.30
CA MET A 135 12.23 5.62 5.99
C MET A 135 11.12 4.59 5.75
N THR A 136 10.30 4.27 6.75
CA THR A 136 9.30 3.19 6.71
C THR A 136 8.30 3.38 5.58
N GLN A 137 7.70 4.57 5.46
CA GLN A 137 6.65 4.83 4.47
C GLN A 137 7.20 4.77 3.04
N GLU A 138 8.42 5.26 2.83
CA GLU A 138 9.11 5.24 1.53
C GLU A 138 9.52 3.82 1.13
N LEU A 139 10.12 3.08 2.07
CA LEU A 139 10.51 1.69 1.85
C LEU A 139 9.29 0.84 1.48
N LEU A 140 8.19 0.98 2.22
CA LEU A 140 6.96 0.24 1.93
C LEU A 140 6.40 0.63 0.56
N ALA A 141 6.34 1.91 0.21
CA ALA A 141 5.87 2.35 -1.10
C ALA A 141 6.71 1.72 -2.24
N GLU A 142 8.04 1.73 -2.11
CA GLU A 142 8.95 1.13 -3.10
C GLU A 142 8.89 -0.40 -3.11
N ALA A 143 8.70 -1.05 -1.96
CA ALA A 143 8.53 -2.50 -1.87
C ALA A 143 7.23 -2.95 -2.55
N LEU A 144 6.12 -2.22 -2.35
CA LEU A 144 4.85 -2.50 -3.02
C LEU A 144 4.93 -2.23 -4.53
N LEU A 145 5.68 -1.21 -4.95
CA LEU A 145 5.97 -0.99 -6.37
C LEU A 145 6.79 -2.15 -6.95
N ALA A 146 7.85 -2.58 -6.26
CA ALA A 146 8.64 -3.75 -6.67
C ALA A 146 7.78 -5.02 -6.74
N PHE A 147 6.84 -5.19 -5.80
CA PHE A 147 5.92 -6.33 -5.76
C PHE A 147 5.09 -6.44 -7.04
N THR A 148 4.58 -5.32 -7.58
CA THR A 148 3.82 -5.32 -8.85
C THR A 148 4.61 -5.81 -10.05
N LYS A 149 5.95 -5.70 -10.01
CA LYS A 149 6.86 -6.07 -11.11
C LYS A 149 7.54 -7.42 -10.91
N SER A 150 7.24 -8.10 -9.80
CA SER A 150 7.96 -9.30 -9.34
C SER A 150 7.24 -10.60 -9.68
N THR A 151 8.00 -11.70 -9.70
CA THR A 151 7.50 -13.08 -9.85
C THR A 151 7.14 -13.69 -8.49
N GLY A 152 6.49 -14.87 -8.48
CA GLY A 152 5.93 -15.48 -7.26
C GLY A 152 6.91 -15.64 -6.08
N SER A 153 8.11 -16.18 -6.31
CA SER A 153 9.13 -16.34 -5.25
C SER A 153 9.61 -14.99 -4.71
N THR A 154 9.78 -14.00 -5.59
CA THR A 154 10.19 -12.64 -5.21
C THR A 154 9.06 -11.90 -4.48
N LYS A 155 7.80 -12.11 -4.87
CA LYS A 155 6.63 -11.57 -4.16
C LYS A 155 6.56 -12.08 -2.72
N ALA A 156 6.76 -13.39 -2.51
CA ALA A 156 6.82 -13.97 -1.17
C ALA A 156 8.00 -13.40 -0.36
N TRP A 157 9.18 -13.23 -0.98
CA TRP A 157 10.33 -12.56 -0.37
C TRP A 157 10.00 -11.14 0.09
N ILE A 158 9.32 -10.35 -0.75
CA ILE A 158 8.90 -8.98 -0.42
C ILE A 158 7.98 -8.98 0.79
N LEU A 159 6.91 -9.78 0.77
CA LEU A 159 5.98 -9.87 1.91
C LEU A 159 6.68 -10.30 3.20
N HIS A 160 7.79 -11.03 3.12
CA HIS A 160 8.54 -11.43 4.30
C HIS A 160 9.37 -10.29 4.89
N TYR A 161 10.19 -9.59 4.10
CA TYR A 161 11.09 -8.57 4.66
C TYR A 161 10.36 -7.27 5.03
N VAL A 162 9.16 -7.00 4.47
CA VAL A 162 8.37 -5.79 4.80
C VAL A 162 7.64 -5.88 6.14
N GLN A 163 7.47 -7.06 6.73
CA GLN A 163 6.65 -7.24 7.94
C GLN A 163 7.03 -6.33 9.12
N PRO A 164 8.33 -6.13 9.46
CA PRO A 164 8.67 -5.25 10.57
C PRO A 164 8.27 -3.79 10.29
N TRP A 165 8.37 -3.38 9.03
CA TRP A 165 7.99 -2.05 8.56
C TRP A 165 6.48 -1.84 8.56
N LEU A 166 5.69 -2.87 8.23
CA LEU A 166 4.23 -2.83 8.35
C LEU A 166 3.79 -2.58 9.79
N ARG A 167 4.44 -3.22 10.77
CA ARG A 167 4.16 -2.97 12.20
C ARG A 167 4.55 -1.55 12.61
N ALA A 168 5.65 -1.04 12.08
CA ALA A 168 6.13 0.32 12.35
C ALA A 168 5.22 1.41 11.74
N LEU A 169 4.25 1.09 10.89
CA LEU A 169 3.32 2.10 10.34
C LEU A 169 2.50 2.82 11.43
N GLY A 170 2.24 2.16 12.57
CA GLY A 170 1.46 2.74 13.67
C GLY A 170 2.03 4.05 14.20
N GLN A 171 3.34 4.26 14.12
CA GLN A 171 3.96 5.49 14.60
C GLN A 171 3.55 6.74 13.80
N PHE A 172 3.12 6.55 12.55
CA PHE A 172 2.71 7.64 11.64
C PHE A 172 1.23 8.00 11.76
N THR A 173 0.46 7.30 12.61
CA THR A 173 -0.95 7.62 12.86
C THR A 173 -1.16 8.35 14.19
N HIS A 174 -0.12 8.46 15.02
CA HIS A 174 -0.14 9.32 16.21
C HIS A 174 -0.23 10.80 15.83
N ASN A 175 -0.98 11.57 16.64
CA ASN A 175 -1.16 13.01 16.45
C ASN A 175 -1.56 13.38 15.01
N SER A 176 -2.61 12.72 14.51
CA SER A 176 -3.15 12.90 13.14
C SER A 176 -3.32 14.37 12.73
N GLU A 177 -3.69 15.24 13.67
CA GLU A 177 -3.85 16.69 13.42
C GLU A 177 -2.52 17.42 13.17
N ALA A 178 -1.41 16.97 13.75
CA ALA A 178 -0.09 17.59 13.61
C ALA A 178 0.62 17.14 12.33
N HIS A 179 0.34 15.92 11.85
CA HIS A 179 1.02 15.32 10.69
C HIS A 179 0.04 14.67 9.69
N PRO A 180 -0.88 15.45 9.09
CA PRO A 180 -1.90 14.91 8.18
C PRO A 180 -1.29 14.22 6.94
N ASP A 181 -0.16 14.72 6.44
CA ASP A 181 0.54 14.14 5.29
C ASP A 181 1.12 12.75 5.59
N ALA A 182 1.52 12.49 6.83
CA ALA A 182 2.01 11.17 7.25
C ALA A 182 0.86 10.17 7.30
N VAL A 183 -0.29 10.57 7.85
CA VAL A 183 -1.50 9.72 7.90
C VAL A 183 -1.99 9.41 6.49
N ALA A 184 -2.05 10.41 5.60
CA ALA A 184 -2.46 10.22 4.20
C ALA A 184 -1.56 9.21 3.47
N ARG A 185 -0.23 9.30 3.66
CA ARG A 185 0.72 8.33 3.10
C ARG A 185 0.52 6.92 3.65
N THR A 186 0.28 6.77 4.95
CA THR A 186 -0.07 5.46 5.55
C THR A 186 -1.35 4.90 4.94
N GLN A 187 -2.36 5.75 4.75
CA GLN A 187 -3.62 5.35 4.11
C GLN A 187 -3.41 4.88 2.66
N ASP A 188 -2.54 5.54 1.90
CA ASP A 188 -2.19 5.13 0.53
C ASP A 188 -1.44 3.81 0.48
N ILE A 189 -0.58 3.53 1.46
CA ILE A 189 0.10 2.23 1.59
C ILE A 189 -0.91 1.13 1.89
N VAL A 190 -1.81 1.34 2.86
CA VAL A 190 -2.87 0.37 3.20
C VAL A 190 -3.81 0.14 2.00
N ARG A 191 -4.15 1.21 1.27
CA ARG A 191 -4.98 1.13 0.04
C ARG A 191 -4.26 0.34 -1.04
N SER A 192 -2.95 0.54 -1.19
CA SER A 192 -2.12 -0.23 -2.13
C SER A 192 -2.07 -1.70 -1.76
N LEU A 193 -1.93 -2.05 -0.48
CA LEU A 193 -2.01 -3.43 0.01
C LEU A 193 -3.37 -4.07 -0.29
N ALA A 194 -4.47 -3.36 -0.05
CA ALA A 194 -5.82 -3.83 -0.37
C ALA A 194 -5.97 -4.12 -1.87
N ARG A 195 -5.53 -3.19 -2.72
CA ARG A 195 -5.58 -3.36 -4.19
C ARG A 195 -4.70 -4.50 -4.69
N LEU A 196 -3.53 -4.71 -4.08
CA LEU A 196 -2.65 -5.83 -4.42
C LEU A 196 -3.26 -7.16 -4.00
N HIS A 197 -3.86 -7.22 -2.81
CA HIS A 197 -4.56 -8.41 -2.34
C HIS A 197 -5.67 -8.85 -3.31
N LEU A 198 -6.47 -7.91 -3.79
CA LEU A 198 -7.53 -8.17 -4.78
C LEU A 198 -6.99 -8.65 -6.14
N LYS A 199 -5.83 -8.15 -6.56
CA LYS A 199 -5.21 -8.48 -7.86
C LYS A 199 -4.44 -9.80 -7.87
N GLU A 200 -4.13 -10.36 -6.70
CA GLU A 200 -3.23 -11.50 -6.56
C GLU A 200 -3.89 -12.69 -5.83
N PRO A 201 -4.86 -13.37 -6.47
CA PRO A 201 -5.58 -14.48 -5.85
C PRO A 201 -4.65 -15.62 -5.40
N GLY A 202 -3.55 -15.86 -6.11
CA GLY A 202 -2.55 -16.87 -5.73
C GLY A 202 -1.76 -16.54 -4.45
N MET A 203 -1.76 -15.28 -4.01
CA MET A 203 -1.09 -14.82 -2.79
C MET A 203 -2.07 -14.54 -1.65
N TYR A 204 -3.35 -14.91 -1.81
CA TYR A 204 -4.42 -14.60 -0.87
C TYR A 204 -4.08 -14.96 0.59
N MET A 205 -3.68 -16.21 0.86
CA MET A 205 -3.30 -16.64 2.22
C MET A 205 -2.04 -15.93 2.73
N HIS A 206 -1.07 -15.65 1.85
CA HIS A 206 0.15 -14.96 2.23
C HIS A 206 -0.12 -13.52 2.69
N PHE A 207 -1.04 -12.81 2.04
CA PHE A 207 -1.47 -11.48 2.50
C PHE A 207 -2.22 -11.56 3.84
N LYS A 208 -3.11 -12.55 4.03
CA LYS A 208 -3.80 -12.72 5.32
C LYS A 208 -2.83 -12.94 6.48
N GLU A 209 -1.81 -13.78 6.27
CA GLU A 209 -0.86 -14.16 7.32
C GLU A 209 0.29 -13.18 7.54
N HIS A 210 0.78 -12.50 6.50
CA HIS A 210 1.98 -11.66 6.58
C HIS A 210 1.70 -10.16 6.45
N VAL A 211 0.45 -9.77 6.18
CA VAL A 211 0.05 -8.36 6.08
C VAL A 211 -1.10 -8.08 7.03
N TRP A 212 -2.28 -8.64 6.77
CA TRP A 212 -3.51 -8.22 7.46
C TRP A 212 -3.54 -8.64 8.92
N SER A 213 -3.04 -9.83 9.24
CA SER A 213 -2.80 -10.28 10.62
C SER A 213 -1.94 -9.29 11.42
N LEU A 214 -0.88 -8.77 10.80
CA LEU A 214 0.11 -7.91 11.45
C LEU A 214 -0.44 -6.51 11.66
N LEU A 215 -1.10 -5.96 10.64
CA LEU A 215 -1.73 -4.64 10.73
C LEU A 215 -2.87 -4.65 11.76
N ALA A 216 -3.55 -5.79 11.94
CA ALA A 216 -4.61 -5.92 12.93
C ALA A 216 -4.11 -5.86 14.38
N GLU A 217 -2.89 -6.33 14.63
CA GLU A 217 -2.26 -6.32 15.96
C GLU A 217 -1.79 -4.93 16.40
N VAL A 218 -1.72 -3.95 15.49
CA VAL A 218 -1.28 -2.58 15.80
C VAL A 218 -2.50 -1.69 16.03
N ASP A 219 -2.79 -1.41 17.30
CA ASP A 219 -3.96 -0.65 17.74
C ASP A 219 -4.06 0.72 17.06
N GLU A 220 -2.93 1.41 16.90
CA GLU A 220 -2.79 2.73 16.29
C GLU A 220 -3.23 2.76 14.81
N LEU A 221 -3.18 1.61 14.13
CA LEU A 221 -3.57 1.48 12.72
C LEU A 221 -5.05 1.18 12.53
N THR A 222 -5.78 0.83 13.60
CA THR A 222 -7.17 0.34 13.51
C THR A 222 -8.06 1.26 12.68
N ASP A 223 -8.07 2.56 12.97
CA ASP A 223 -8.97 3.49 12.29
C ASP A 223 -8.56 3.70 10.83
N VAL A 224 -7.26 3.81 10.53
CA VAL A 224 -6.76 3.94 9.15
C VAL A 224 -7.07 2.69 8.33
N VAL A 225 -6.86 1.50 8.88
CA VAL A 225 -7.15 0.23 8.20
C VAL A 225 -8.65 0.07 7.98
N LEU A 226 -9.46 0.29 9.01
CA LEU A 226 -10.92 0.21 8.91
C LEU A 226 -11.46 1.20 7.87
N ASP A 227 -11.06 2.47 7.92
CA ASP A 227 -11.49 3.51 6.99
C ASP A 227 -11.10 3.15 5.55
N THR A 228 -9.89 2.64 5.36
CA THR A 228 -9.38 2.29 4.03
C THR A 228 -10.10 1.07 3.46
N LEU A 229 -10.28 0.01 4.24
CA LEU A 229 -10.98 -1.19 3.78
C LEU A 229 -12.46 -0.87 3.47
N VAL A 230 -13.14 -0.10 4.33
CA VAL A 230 -14.51 0.35 4.05
C VAL A 230 -14.57 1.18 2.77
N ALA A 231 -13.67 2.16 2.61
CA ALA A 231 -13.62 2.98 1.39
C ALA A 231 -13.41 2.12 0.13
N VAL A 232 -12.49 1.16 0.17
CA VAL A 232 -12.25 0.25 -0.96
C VAL A 232 -13.49 -0.63 -1.23
N ALA A 233 -14.15 -1.17 -0.21
CA ALA A 233 -15.38 -1.94 -0.40
C ALA A 233 -16.52 -1.09 -1.01
N LEU A 234 -16.60 0.19 -0.63
CA LEU A 234 -17.56 1.15 -1.20
C LEU A 234 -17.27 1.50 -2.66
N GLU A 235 -15.99 1.56 -3.08
CA GLU A 235 -15.59 1.76 -4.48
C GLU A 235 -16.16 0.65 -5.39
N TYR A 236 -16.19 -0.60 -4.92
CA TYR A 236 -16.72 -1.74 -5.68
C TYR A 236 -18.23 -1.94 -5.52
N GLY A 237 -18.76 -1.66 -4.33
CA GLY A 237 -20.16 -1.82 -4.01
C GLY A 237 -20.52 -3.23 -3.49
N ALA A 238 -21.69 -3.33 -2.88
CA ALA A 238 -22.14 -4.54 -2.20
C ALA A 238 -22.30 -5.73 -3.18
N LEU A 239 -22.08 -6.95 -2.68
CA LEU A 239 -22.30 -8.21 -3.41
C LEU A 239 -21.36 -8.42 -4.61
N THR A 240 -20.28 -7.66 -4.70
CA THR A 240 -19.18 -7.89 -5.64
C THR A 240 -18.16 -8.83 -5.03
N VAL A 241 -17.41 -9.56 -5.87
CA VAL A 241 -16.35 -10.47 -5.40
C VAL A 241 -15.30 -9.68 -4.61
N GLU A 242 -14.97 -8.48 -5.07
CA GLU A 242 -14.00 -7.59 -4.46
C GLU A 242 -14.46 -7.12 -3.07
N ALA A 243 -15.72 -6.71 -2.91
CA ALA A 243 -16.26 -6.34 -1.60
C ALA A 243 -16.28 -7.53 -0.63
N GLU A 244 -16.57 -8.75 -1.11
CA GLU A 244 -16.52 -9.96 -0.27
C GLU A 244 -15.10 -10.31 0.16
N LEU A 245 -14.11 -10.16 -0.72
CA LEU A 245 -12.70 -10.33 -0.37
C LEU A 245 -12.25 -9.29 0.67
N ILE A 246 -12.67 -8.04 0.54
CA ILE A 246 -12.41 -7.00 1.56
C ILE A 246 -13.12 -7.32 2.87
N ALA A 247 -14.34 -7.86 2.83
CA ALA A 247 -15.07 -8.29 4.02
C ALA A 247 -14.32 -9.40 4.77
N ASP A 248 -13.74 -10.36 4.06
CA ASP A 248 -12.91 -11.42 4.64
C ASP A 248 -11.57 -10.91 5.20
N VAL A 249 -10.93 -9.96 4.53
CA VAL A 249 -9.74 -9.27 5.07
C VAL A 249 -10.09 -8.57 6.38
N LEU A 250 -11.22 -7.85 6.41
CA LEU A 250 -11.67 -7.14 7.60
C LEU A 250 -12.05 -8.12 8.73
N ALA A 251 -12.64 -9.26 8.41
CA ALA A 251 -12.91 -10.33 9.38
C ALA A 251 -11.62 -10.92 9.97
N THR A 252 -10.56 -11.05 9.15
CA THR A 252 -9.22 -11.45 9.62
C THR A 252 -8.65 -10.45 10.63
N ALA A 253 -8.86 -9.16 10.39
CA ALA A 253 -8.42 -8.12 11.31
C ALA A 253 -9.25 -8.10 12.60
N ALA A 254 -10.57 -8.18 12.49
CA ALA A 254 -11.47 -8.18 13.63
C ALA A 254 -11.34 -9.42 14.53
N GLY A 255 -11.00 -10.58 13.96
CA GLY A 255 -10.71 -11.78 14.73
C GLY A 255 -9.42 -11.69 15.57
N ARG A 256 -8.53 -10.72 15.28
CA ARG A 256 -7.32 -10.45 16.08
C ARG A 256 -7.47 -9.26 17.02
N ASN A 257 -8.30 -8.29 16.68
CA ASN A 257 -8.45 -7.07 17.44
C ASN A 257 -9.91 -6.61 17.50
N ALA A 258 -10.47 -6.59 18.71
CA ALA A 258 -11.86 -6.23 18.93
C ALA A 258 -12.19 -4.77 18.56
N ARG A 259 -11.19 -3.88 18.47
CA ARG A 259 -11.40 -2.48 18.08
C ARG A 259 -11.99 -2.32 16.68
N TYR A 260 -11.88 -3.31 15.80
CA TYR A 260 -12.55 -3.29 14.49
C TYR A 260 -14.08 -3.40 14.60
N ASN A 261 -14.63 -3.76 15.77
CA ASN A 261 -16.07 -3.71 16.04
C ASN A 261 -16.65 -2.29 15.94
N LYS A 262 -15.81 -1.25 15.90
CA LYS A 262 -16.20 0.14 15.55
C LYS A 262 -16.99 0.25 14.24
N LEU A 263 -16.97 -0.77 13.36
CA LEU A 263 -17.86 -0.85 12.20
C LEU A 263 -19.36 -0.80 12.61
N VAL A 264 -19.74 -1.45 13.72
CA VAL A 264 -21.14 -1.56 14.17
C VAL A 264 -21.77 -0.20 14.46
N PRO A 265 -21.20 0.67 15.31
CA PRO A 265 -21.79 1.98 15.57
C PRO A 265 -21.77 2.89 14.33
N ARG A 266 -20.87 2.68 13.36
CA ARG A 266 -20.87 3.40 12.08
C ARG A 266 -22.08 3.00 11.22
N LEU A 267 -22.34 1.70 11.07
CA LEU A 267 -23.53 1.20 10.39
C LEU A 267 -24.81 1.66 11.08
N ARG A 268 -24.87 1.58 12.41
CA ARG A 268 -26.02 2.09 13.18
C ARG A 268 -26.28 3.56 12.88
N LYS A 269 -25.24 4.40 12.88
CA LYS A 269 -25.36 5.83 12.54
C LYS A 269 -25.90 6.00 11.12
N LEU A 270 -25.39 5.28 10.12
CA LEU A 270 -25.90 5.34 8.74
C LEU A 270 -27.38 5.00 8.66
N VAL A 271 -27.81 3.91 9.31
CA VAL A 271 -29.22 3.52 9.37
C VAL A 271 -30.05 4.60 10.07
N ALA A 272 -29.60 5.15 11.20
CA ALA A 272 -30.30 6.22 11.90
C ALA A 272 -30.48 7.50 11.05
N HIS A 273 -29.53 7.83 10.18
CA HIS A 273 -29.66 8.98 9.26
C HIS A 273 -30.79 8.78 8.25
N THR A 274 -31.12 7.54 7.86
CA THR A 274 -32.27 7.29 6.97
C THR A 274 -33.60 7.66 7.61
N CYS A 275 -33.70 7.73 8.94
CA CYS A 275 -34.91 8.16 9.64
C CYS A 275 -35.21 9.66 9.48
N THR A 276 -34.23 10.46 9.02
CA THR A 276 -34.39 11.92 8.88
C THR A 276 -35.07 12.33 7.57
N LEU A 277 -35.07 11.45 6.56
CA LEU A 277 -35.69 11.67 5.26
C LEU A 277 -36.65 10.51 4.97
N SER A 278 -37.95 10.78 4.98
CA SER A 278 -38.95 9.75 4.78
C SER A 278 -38.92 9.22 3.35
N VAL A 279 -38.72 7.90 3.22
CA VAL A 279 -38.90 7.15 1.98
C VAL A 279 -39.87 6.01 2.22
N SER A 280 -40.63 5.61 1.20
CA SER A 280 -41.58 4.49 1.30
C SER A 280 -40.89 3.15 1.55
N HIS A 281 -39.69 2.98 0.98
CA HIS A 281 -38.83 1.82 1.20
C HIS A 281 -37.41 2.29 1.48
N ILE A 282 -36.80 1.82 2.58
CA ILE A 282 -35.41 2.17 2.89
C ILE A 282 -34.43 1.76 1.78
N ALA A 283 -34.78 0.74 0.99
CA ALA A 283 -34.01 0.31 -0.17
C ALA A 283 -33.95 1.33 -1.32
N THR A 284 -34.85 2.32 -1.34
CA THR A 284 -34.81 3.42 -2.31
C THR A 284 -34.12 4.66 -1.76
N HIS A 285 -33.62 4.61 -0.52
CA HIS A 285 -32.87 5.71 0.09
C HIS A 285 -31.47 5.84 -0.55
N GLN A 286 -30.96 7.07 -0.69
CA GLN A 286 -29.64 7.34 -1.28
C GLN A 286 -28.47 6.67 -0.54
N LEU A 287 -28.62 6.45 0.78
CA LEU A 287 -27.62 5.75 1.61
C LEU A 287 -27.70 4.22 1.51
N TRP A 288 -28.68 3.68 0.79
CA TRP A 288 -28.87 2.23 0.70
C TRP A 288 -27.65 1.46 0.15
N PRO A 289 -26.95 1.92 -0.91
CA PRO A 289 -25.76 1.22 -1.41
C PRO A 289 -24.67 1.12 -0.35
N GLU A 290 -24.47 2.18 0.43
CA GLU A 290 -23.50 2.21 1.53
C GLU A 290 -23.94 1.27 2.65
N ILE A 291 -25.20 1.34 3.09
CA ILE A 291 -25.76 0.41 4.10
C ILE A 291 -25.58 -1.05 3.67
N ALA A 292 -25.83 -1.37 2.40
CA ALA A 292 -25.65 -2.72 1.87
C ALA A 292 -24.20 -3.19 1.99
N VAL A 293 -23.20 -2.34 1.69
CA VAL A 293 -21.78 -2.69 1.87
C VAL A 293 -21.46 -2.92 3.34
N TYR A 294 -21.86 -2.01 4.23
CA TYR A 294 -21.63 -2.16 5.67
C TYR A 294 -22.27 -3.43 6.25
N MET A 295 -23.46 -3.80 5.77
CA MET A 295 -24.12 -5.05 6.15
C MET A 295 -23.31 -6.29 5.73
N ARG A 296 -22.71 -6.27 4.53
CA ARG A 296 -21.83 -7.37 4.07
C ARG A 296 -20.57 -7.47 4.92
N LEU A 297 -19.93 -6.35 5.21
CA LEU A 297 -18.75 -6.30 6.10
C LEU A 297 -19.09 -6.79 7.51
N LEU A 298 -20.24 -6.39 8.06
CA LEU A 298 -20.68 -6.79 9.40
C LEU A 298 -20.92 -8.30 9.50
N LEU A 299 -21.54 -8.93 8.50
CA LEU A 299 -21.79 -10.37 8.51
C LEU A 299 -20.50 -11.17 8.73
N THR A 300 -19.43 -10.81 8.03
CA THR A 300 -18.17 -11.55 8.07
C THR A 300 -17.45 -11.33 9.40
N ILE A 301 -17.42 -10.09 9.90
CA ILE A 301 -16.82 -9.76 11.20
C ILE A 301 -17.57 -10.42 12.36
N SER A 302 -18.90 -10.49 12.30
CA SER A 302 -19.71 -11.02 13.40
C SER A 302 -19.46 -12.50 13.68
N PHE A 303 -18.93 -13.26 12.70
CA PHE A 303 -18.49 -14.63 12.92
C PHE A 303 -17.09 -14.71 13.53
N SER A 304 -16.16 -13.88 13.04
CA SER A 304 -14.75 -13.95 13.43
C SER A 304 -14.45 -13.35 14.81
N ASN A 305 -15.32 -12.49 15.33
CA ASN A 305 -15.12 -11.84 16.62
C ASN A 305 -16.29 -12.05 17.57
N THR A 306 -16.13 -12.95 18.55
CA THR A 306 -17.16 -13.27 19.54
C THR A 306 -17.49 -12.11 20.48
N SER A 307 -16.53 -11.21 20.75
CA SER A 307 -16.74 -10.03 21.60
C SER A 307 -17.75 -9.03 21.03
N LEU A 308 -17.95 -9.05 19.70
CA LEU A 308 -18.90 -8.17 19.02
C LEU A 308 -20.32 -8.33 19.56
N ALA A 309 -20.72 -9.56 19.87
CA ALA A 309 -22.04 -9.88 20.39
C ALA A 309 -22.25 -9.32 21.82
N GLU A 310 -21.20 -9.24 22.63
CA GLU A 310 -21.29 -8.74 24.00
C GLU A 310 -21.23 -7.20 24.05
N GLU A 311 -20.35 -6.60 23.24
CA GLU A 311 -20.10 -5.15 23.25
C GLU A 311 -21.18 -4.35 22.52
N TYR A 312 -21.74 -4.89 21.42
CA TYR A 312 -22.61 -4.14 20.51
C TYR A 312 -24.00 -4.76 20.29
N LEU A 313 -24.48 -5.65 21.16
CA LEU A 313 -25.82 -6.27 21.04
C LEU A 313 -26.95 -5.24 20.78
N PRO A 314 -27.04 -4.12 21.51
CA PRO A 314 -28.13 -3.16 21.30
C PRO A 314 -28.07 -2.51 19.92
N ASP A 315 -26.87 -2.20 19.43
CA ASP A 315 -26.67 -1.59 18.12
C ASP A 315 -27.02 -2.56 16.99
N ILE A 316 -26.67 -3.85 17.13
CA ILE A 316 -27.02 -4.89 16.16
C ILE A 316 -28.52 -5.15 16.16
N ALA A 317 -29.15 -5.18 17.34
CA ALA A 317 -30.60 -5.30 17.45
C ALA A 317 -31.32 -4.13 16.77
N PHE A 318 -30.85 -2.89 16.98
CA PHE A 318 -31.38 -1.72 16.29
C PHE A 318 -31.27 -1.84 14.78
N VAL A 319 -30.08 -2.15 14.25
CA VAL A 319 -29.86 -2.34 12.80
C VAL A 319 -30.77 -3.43 12.25
N THR A 320 -30.92 -4.53 12.99
CA THR A 320 -31.79 -5.65 12.59
C THR A 320 -33.25 -5.25 12.53
N CYS A 321 -33.76 -4.56 13.54
CA CYS A 321 -35.14 -4.10 13.57
C CYS A 321 -35.43 -3.10 12.45
N MET A 322 -34.53 -2.17 12.20
CA MET A 322 -34.70 -1.12 11.18
C MET A 322 -34.59 -1.66 9.75
N LEU A 323 -33.79 -2.70 9.54
CA LEU A 323 -33.57 -3.32 8.23
C LEU A 323 -34.43 -4.57 8.01
N LEU A 324 -35.35 -4.88 8.93
CA LEU A 324 -36.24 -6.03 8.79
C LEU A 324 -37.11 -5.87 7.54
N LYS A 325 -37.07 -6.87 6.64
CA LYS A 325 -37.72 -6.84 5.32
C LYS A 325 -37.25 -5.71 4.39
N ALA A 326 -36.09 -5.10 4.66
CA ALA A 326 -35.48 -4.11 3.79
C ALA A 326 -34.75 -4.77 2.60
N GLY A 327 -35.10 -4.35 1.39
CA GLY A 327 -34.34 -4.67 0.18
C GLY A 327 -34.46 -6.11 -0.35
N PRO A 328 -33.58 -6.51 -1.28
CA PRO A 328 -33.59 -7.83 -1.92
C PRO A 328 -33.35 -8.97 -0.93
N GLY A 329 -33.78 -10.19 -1.30
CA GLY A 329 -33.67 -11.37 -0.43
C GLY A 329 -32.26 -11.67 0.09
N LEU A 330 -31.21 -11.29 -0.66
CA LEU A 330 -29.83 -11.48 -0.23
C LEU A 330 -29.42 -10.58 0.95
N VAL A 331 -30.02 -9.39 1.07
CA VAL A 331 -29.81 -8.51 2.24
C VAL A 331 -30.53 -9.09 3.47
N GLN A 332 -31.71 -9.69 3.27
CA GLN A 332 -32.41 -10.39 4.34
C GLN A 332 -31.63 -11.62 4.83
N ALA A 333 -31.04 -12.37 3.90
CA ALA A 333 -30.15 -13.49 4.24
C ALA A 333 -28.89 -13.01 4.99
N THR A 334 -28.32 -11.88 4.58
CA THR A 334 -27.19 -11.24 5.29
C THR A 334 -27.57 -10.89 6.72
N LEU A 335 -28.71 -10.23 6.90
CA LEU A 335 -29.19 -9.84 8.22
C LEU A 335 -29.47 -11.04 9.12
N HIS A 336 -30.17 -12.05 8.59
CA HIS A 336 -30.41 -13.30 9.29
C HIS A 336 -29.10 -13.99 9.70
N GLY A 337 -28.12 -14.06 8.79
CA GLY A 337 -26.79 -14.60 9.07
C GLY A 337 -26.09 -13.87 10.22
N THR A 338 -26.11 -12.53 10.21
CA THR A 338 -25.53 -11.72 11.29
C THR A 338 -26.19 -12.02 12.64
N VAL A 339 -27.53 -12.10 12.68
CA VAL A 339 -28.26 -12.45 13.92
C VAL A 339 -27.88 -13.84 14.40
N MET A 340 -27.80 -14.83 13.50
CA MET A 340 -27.39 -16.19 13.87
C MET A 340 -25.95 -16.24 14.38
N HIS A 341 -25.03 -15.45 13.83
CA HIS A 341 -23.66 -15.33 14.34
C HIS A 341 -23.66 -14.77 15.77
N VAL A 342 -24.44 -13.72 16.05
CA VAL A 342 -24.56 -13.15 17.40
C VAL A 342 -25.12 -14.17 18.39
N VAL A 343 -26.21 -14.87 18.03
CA VAL A 343 -26.78 -15.94 18.88
C VAL A 343 -25.75 -17.03 19.14
N HIS A 344 -25.01 -17.45 18.11
CA HIS A 344 -23.95 -18.44 18.23
C HIS A 344 -22.83 -17.96 19.16
N SER A 345 -22.35 -16.73 19.02
CA SER A 345 -21.33 -16.15 19.89
C SER A 345 -21.78 -16.10 21.35
N LEU A 346 -23.01 -15.65 21.62
CA LEU A 346 -23.57 -15.63 22.98
C LEU A 346 -23.72 -17.03 23.58
N ALA A 347 -24.08 -18.03 22.77
CA ALA A 347 -24.16 -19.41 23.22
C ALA A 347 -22.78 -19.96 23.60
N LEU A 348 -21.74 -19.65 22.81
CA LEU A 348 -20.36 -20.07 23.11
C LEU A 348 -19.81 -19.41 24.37
N THR A 349 -20.12 -18.14 24.63
CA THR A 349 -19.61 -17.44 25.82
C THR A 349 -20.26 -17.94 27.12
N GLN A 350 -21.53 -18.34 27.07
CA GLN A 350 -22.21 -18.98 28.22
C GLN A 350 -21.69 -20.38 28.55
N CYS A 351 -21.11 -21.11 27.59
CA CYS A 351 -20.52 -22.43 27.87
C CYS A 351 -19.11 -22.37 28.49
N ASN A 352 -18.46 -21.21 28.46
CA ASN A 352 -17.09 -21.01 28.96
C ASN A 352 -17.02 -20.34 30.35
N GLY A 353 -18.15 -19.93 30.91
CA GLY A 353 -18.29 -19.47 32.30
C GLY A 353 -18.96 -20.54 33.15
#